data_AF-A0A0T6A270-F1
#
_entry.id   AF-A0A0T6A270-F1
#
_cell.length_a   1.000
_cell.length_b   1.000
_cell.length_c   1.000
_cell.angle_alpha   90.00
_cell.angle_beta   90.00
_cell.angle_gamma   90.00
#
_symmetry.space_group_name_H-M   'P 1'
#
loop_
_entity.id
_entity.type
_entity.pdbx_description
1 polymer ?
#
loop_
_entity_poly.entity_id
_entity_poly.type
_entity_poly.pdbx_seq_one_letter_code
_entity_poly.pdbx_strand_id
1 'polypeptide(L)' 'MSDPMVRAPDFPPGLEWLNSDRPVSLKELRGKVVLLDFWTYC' A
#
# COMPACT_ATOMS: atom_id res chain seq x y z
N MET A 1 2.04 20.78 17.77
CA MET A 1 2.32 20.90 16.32
C MET A 1 1.47 19.85 15.62
N SER A 2 0.48 20.25 14.83
CA SER A 2 -0.24 19.30 13.99
C SER A 2 0.59 19.09 12.73
N ASP A 3 1.20 17.91 12.61
CA ASP A 3 1.82 17.50 11.35
C ASP A 3 0.74 17.48 10.25
N PRO A 4 1.03 17.96 9.03
CA PRO A 4 0.06 17.90 7.95
C PRO A 4 -0.28 16.44 7.63
N MET A 5 -1.56 16.17 7.41
CA MET A 5 -2.03 14.84 7.03
C MET A 5 -1.43 14.45 5.67
N VAL A 6 -0.51 13.48 5.67
CA VAL A 6 0.10 12.95 4.43
C VAL A 6 -0.78 11.84 3.87
N ARG A 7 -1.12 11.94 2.58
CA ARG A 7 -1.76 10.84 1.85
C ARG A 7 -0.69 9.80 1.50
N ALA A 8 -0.98 8.53 1.76
CA ALA A 8 -0.11 7.44 1.33
C ALA A 8 0.05 7.47 -0.20
N PRO A 9 1.30 7.39 -0.72
CA PRO A 9 1.54 7.24 -2.15
C PRO A 9 1.12 5.86 -2.63
N ASP A 10 0.73 5.74 -3.90
CA ASP A 10 0.40 4.44 -4.47
C ASP A 10 1.65 3.56 -4.65
N PHE A 11 1.44 2.27 -4.91
CA PHE A 11 2.53 1.33 -5.15
C PHE A 11 3.22 1.60 -6.50
N PRO A 12 4.56 1.48 -6.59
CA PRO A 12 5.28 1.58 -7.85
C PRO A 12 4.78 0.58 -8.91
N PRO A 13 4.82 0.94 -10.20
CA PRO A 13 4.47 0.00 -11.27
C PRO A 13 5.52 -1.12 -11.39
N GLY A 14 5.09 -2.28 -11.91
CA GLY A 14 5.99 -3.40 -12.23
C GLY A 14 6.42 -4.25 -11.03
N LEU A 15 5.85 -4.05 -9.84
CA LEU A 15 6.05 -4.93 -8.70
C LEU A 15 5.32 -6.27 -8.90
N GLU A 16 5.99 -7.36 -8.54
CA GLU A 16 5.36 -8.67 -8.44
C GLU A 16 4.53 -8.77 -7.16
N TRP A 17 3.31 -9.27 -7.28
CA TRP A 17 2.41 -9.47 -6.15
C TRP A 17 2.23 -10.96 -5.88
N LEU A 18 2.34 -11.32 -4.62
CA LEU A 18 2.00 -12.66 -4.14
C LEU A 18 0.60 -12.61 -3.50
N ASN A 19 -0.16 -13.71 -3.60
CA ASN A 19 -1.52 -13.84 -3.06
C ASN A 19 -2.57 -12.87 -3.66
N SER A 20 -2.28 -12.29 -4.83
CA SER A 20 -3.21 -11.48 -5.61
C SER A 20 -3.14 -11.90 -7.08
N ASP A 21 -4.27 -11.90 -7.77
CA ASP A 21 -4.37 -12.22 -9.19
C ASP A 21 -3.93 -11.05 -10.11
N ARG A 22 -3.75 -9.86 -9.54
CA ARG A 22 -3.39 -8.63 -10.25
C ARG A 22 -2.66 -7.63 -9.34
N PRO A 23 -1.99 -6.61 -9.90
CA PRO A 23 -1.42 -5.53 -9.12
C PRO A 23 -2.47 -4.82 -8.25
N VAL A 24 -2.09 -4.49 -7.02
CA VAL A 24 -2.92 -3.77 -6.06
C VAL A 24 -2.66 -2.27 -6.15
N SER A 25 -3.70 -1.45 -5.99
CA SER A 25 -3.61 0.01 -5.88
C SER A 25 -4.25 0.51 -4.59
N LEU A 26 -3.69 1.52 -3.94
CA LEU A 26 -4.32 2.10 -2.74
C LEU A 26 -5.68 2.74 -3.03
N LYS A 27 -5.93 3.15 -4.28
CA LYS A 27 -7.23 3.72 -4.69
C LYS A 27 -8.37 2.72 -4.54
N GLU A 28 -8.14 1.43 -4.81
CA GLU A 28 -9.18 0.40 -4.74
C GLU A 28 -9.50 -0.03 -3.31
N LEU A 29 -8.60 0.22 -2.36
CA LEU A 29 -8.74 -0.12 -0.94
C LEU A 29 -9.42 0.99 -0.13
N ARG A 30 -9.86 2.09 -0.76
CA ARG A 30 -10.55 3.19 -0.08
C ARG A 30 -11.79 2.68 0.67
N GLY A 31 -11.99 3.19 1.87
CA GLY A 31 -13.06 2.75 2.78
C GLY A 31 -12.67 1.59 3.70
N LYS A 32 -11.46 1.04 3.55
CA LYS A 32 -10.86 0.06 4.47
C LYS A 32 -9.71 0.69 5.24
N VAL A 33 -9.45 0.18 6.45
CA VAL A 33 -8.17 0.40 7.13
C VAL A 33 -7.15 -0.53 6.48
N VAL A 34 -6.01 0.04 6.05
CA VAL A 34 -4.93 -0.69 5.38
C VAL A 34 -3.70 -0.64 6.26
N LEU A 35 -3.11 -1.80 6.54
CA LEU A 35 -1.83 -1.93 7.25
C LEU A 35 -0.73 -2.22 6.22
N LEU A 36 0.29 -1.37 6.18
CA LEU A 36 1.53 -1.64 5.45
C LEU A 36 2.54 -2.17 6.44
N ASP A 37 2.93 -3.43 6.25
CA ASP A 37 3.95 -4.10 7.05
C ASP A 37 5.22 -4.24 6.21
N PHE A 38 6.30 -3.58 6.63
CA PHE A 38 7.58 -3.60 5.92
C PHE A 38 8.48 -4.64 6.58
N TRP A 39 8.71 -5.75 5.88
CA TRP A 39 9.40 -6.91 6.43
C TRP A 39 10.30 -7.57 5.40
N THR A 40 11.13 -8.50 5.88
CA THR A 40 11.99 -9.36 5.07
C THR A 40 12.05 -10.75 5.68
N TYR A 41 12.37 -11.77 4.87
CA TYR A 41 12.50 -13.16 5.33
C TYR A 41 13.84 -13.47 6.01
N CYS A 42 14.85 -12.61 5.84
CA CYS A 42 16.20 -12.78 6.40
C CYS A 42 16.30 -12.32 7.86
#